data_AF-A0A9X9M8X1-F1
#
_entry.id   AF-A0A9X9M8X1-F1
#
_cell.length_a   1.000
_cell.length_b   1.000
_cell.length_c   1.000
_cell.angle_alpha   90.00
_cell.angle_beta   90.00
_cell.angle_gamma   90.00
#
_symmetry.space_group_name_H-M   'P 1'
#
loop_
_entity.id
_entity.type
_entity.pdbx_description
1 polymer ?
#
loop_
_entity_poly.entity_id
_entity_poly.type
_entity_poly.pdbx_seq_one_letter_code
_entity_poly.pdbx_strand_id
1 'polypeptide(L)' 'MDMETKSNKEITENIKKIFGKNEETLEKEEQEKKQLSRPAHFGPRKYCLWECICKAEGQPPCPVLCHYPRS' A
#
# COMPACT_ATOMS: atom_id res chain seq x y z
N MET A 1 -12.67 10.48 34.34
CA MET A 1 -11.38 9.83 34.65
C MET A 1 -10.55 10.85 35.37
N ASP A 2 -10.31 10.65 36.66
CA ASP A 2 -9.42 11.53 37.42
C ASP A 2 -7.99 11.36 36.88
N MET A 3 -7.36 12.48 36.50
CA MET A 3 -6.01 12.52 35.91
C MET A 3 -5.03 13.33 36.78
N GLU A 4 -5.48 13.82 37.94
CA GLU A 4 -4.81 14.88 38.70
C GLU A 4 -3.51 14.41 39.36
N THR A 5 -3.33 13.09 39.55
CA THR A 5 -2.15 12.47 40.16
C THR A 5 -1.41 11.48 39.24
N LYS A 6 -1.82 11.35 37.98
CA LYS A 6 -1.25 10.36 37.05
C LYS A 6 -0.05 10.91 36.31
N SER A 7 0.96 10.05 36.09
CA SER A 7 2.09 10.40 35.24
C SER A 7 1.67 10.54 33.77
N ASN A 8 2.42 11.32 32.98
CA ASN A 8 2.16 11.52 31.55
C ASN A 8 2.01 10.20 30.77
N LYS A 9 2.78 9.17 31.13
CA LYS A 9 2.70 7.84 30.53
C LYS A 9 1.36 7.16 30.82
N GLU A 10 0.91 7.19 32.07
CA GLU A 10 -0.37 6.60 32.49
C GLU A 10 -1.56 7.30 31.85
N ILE A 11 -1.49 8.64 31.70
CA ILE A 11 -2.50 9.41 31.00
C ILE A 11 -2.58 8.96 29.54
N THR A 12 -1.43 8.84 28.87
CA THR A 12 -1.36 8.44 27.45
C THR A 12 -1.87 7.01 27.23
N GLU A 13 -1.48 6.07 28.08
CA GLU A 13 -1.96 4.68 27.99
C GLU A 13 -3.46 4.59 28.26
N ASN A 14 -3.98 5.34 29.24
CA ASN A 14 -5.41 5.35 29.54
C ASN A 14 -6.22 5.93 28.37
N ILE A 15 -5.75 7.02 27.76
CA ILE A 15 -6.39 7.59 26.55
C ILE A 15 -6.32 6.60 25.39
N LYS A 16 -5.16 5.97 25.14
CA LYS A 16 -5.00 4.95 24.10
C LYS A 16 -5.91 3.74 24.34
N LYS A 17 -6.15 3.36 25.59
CA LYS A 17 -7.03 2.24 25.93
C LYS A 17 -8.51 2.56 25.73
N ILE A 18 -8.94 3.78 26.03
CA ILE A 18 -10.36 4.18 25.94
C ILE A 18 -10.74 4.57 24.51
N PHE A 19 -9.85 5.32 23.83
CA PHE A 19 -10.15 5.94 22.53
C PHE A 19 -9.23 5.47 21.40
N GLY A 20 -8.13 4.80 21.71
CA GLY A 20 -7.22 4.29 20.69
C GLY A 20 -7.82 3.10 19.96
N LYS A 21 -7.52 3.00 18.66
CA LYS A 21 -7.82 1.80 17.88
C LYS A 21 -7.00 0.62 18.40
N ASN A 22 -7.60 -0.57 18.37
CA ASN A 22 -6.89 -1.81 18.66
C ASN A 22 -5.83 -2.07 17.59
N GLU A 23 -4.77 -2.77 17.97
CA GLU A 23 -3.69 -3.14 17.04
C GLU A 23 -4.23 -3.94 15.85
N GLU A 24 -5.15 -4.88 16.10
CA GLU A 24 -5.81 -5.65 15.04
C GLU A 24 -6.52 -4.74 14.01
N THR A 25 -7.16 -3.66 14.46
CA THR A 25 -7.82 -2.71 13.55
C THR A 25 -6.79 -1.95 12.72
N LEU A 26 -5.67 -1.53 13.32
CA LEU A 26 -4.60 -0.83 12.61
C LEU A 26 -3.93 -1.73 11.57
N GLU A 27 -3.70 -3.01 11.90
CA GLU A 27 -3.12 -4.00 10.99
C GLU A 27 -4.06 -4.26 9.79
N LYS A 28 -5.37 -4.40 10.04
CA LYS A 28 -6.38 -4.55 8.98
C LYS A 28 -6.39 -3.34 8.04
N GLU A 29 -6.43 -2.13 8.59
CA GLU A 29 -6.40 -0.89 7.79
C GLU A 29 -5.11 -0.77 6.95
N GLU A 30 -3.97 -1.21 7.49
CA GLU A 30 -2.72 -1.25 6.73
C GLU A 30 -2.76 -2.30 5.61
N GLN A 31 -3.30 -3.49 5.90
CA GLN A 31 -3.44 -4.56 4.91
C GLN A 31 -4.37 -4.16 3.76
N GLU A 32 -5.48 -3.48 4.04
CA GLU A 32 -6.39 -2.93 3.03
C GLU A 32 -5.68 -1.91 2.13
N LYS A 33 -4.83 -1.05 2.71
CA LYS A 33 -4.02 -0.10 1.93
C LYS A 33 -3.03 -0.81 1.00
N LYS A 34 -2.41 -1.91 1.45
CA LYS A 34 -1.52 -2.72 0.61
C LYS A 34 -2.26 -3.41 -0.53
N GLN A 35 -3.52 -3.80 -0.34
CA GLN A 35 -4.34 -4.40 -1.39
C GLN A 35 -4.69 -3.42 -2.52
N LEU A 36 -4.75 -2.12 -2.26
CA LEU A 36 -4.99 -1.09 -3.29
C LEU A 36 -3.86 -1.06 -4.34
N SER A 37 -2.62 -1.32 -3.93
CA SER A 37 -1.48 -1.50 -4.86
C SER A 37 -1.50 -2.90 -5.46
N ARG A 38 -2.34 -3.12 -6.47
CA ARG A 38 -2.50 -4.42 -7.14
C ARG A 38 -1.32 -4.69 -8.10
N PRO A 39 -0.52 -5.76 -7.89
CA PRO A 39 0.66 -6.04 -8.72
C PRO A 39 0.36 -6.28 -10.20
N ALA A 40 -0.85 -6.72 -10.51
CA ALA A 40 -1.29 -7.00 -11.87
C ALA A 40 -1.75 -5.75 -12.65
N HIS A 41 -1.82 -4.59 -12.01
CA HIS A 41 -2.18 -3.35 -12.71
C HIS A 41 -1.02 -2.84 -13.56
N PHE A 42 -1.36 -2.33 -14.74
CA PHE A 42 -0.45 -1.62 -15.62
C PHE A 42 -0.73 -0.11 -15.54
N GLY A 43 0.30 0.72 -15.45
CA GLY A 43 0.16 2.16 -15.35
C GLY A 43 1.47 2.88 -15.02
N PRO A 44 1.42 4.19 -14.70
CA PRO A 44 2.62 4.96 -14.39
C PRO A 44 3.43 4.35 -13.24
N ARG A 45 4.78 4.40 -13.32
CA ARG A 45 5.69 3.82 -12.29
C ARG A 45 5.43 4.29 -10.86
N LYS A 46 4.80 5.45 -10.71
CA LYS A 46 4.44 6.00 -9.39
C LYS A 46 3.45 5.09 -8.64
N TYR A 47 2.59 4.37 -9.35
CA TYR A 47 1.47 3.64 -8.75
C TYR A 47 1.42 2.16 -9.15
N CYS A 48 2.05 1.79 -10.26
CA CYS A 48 2.03 0.43 -10.81
C CYS A 48 3.45 -0.09 -10.99
N LEU A 49 3.63 -1.39 -10.76
CA LEU A 49 4.91 -2.07 -10.98
C LEU A 49 5.23 -2.15 -12.48
N TRP A 50 4.21 -2.33 -13.31
CA TRP A 50 4.34 -2.50 -14.74
C TRP A 50 3.76 -1.30 -15.47
N GLU A 51 4.51 -0.73 -16.41
CA GLU A 51 4.00 0.36 -17.28
C GLU A 51 3.39 -0.17 -18.56
N CYS A 52 3.98 -1.23 -19.10
CA CYS A 52 3.55 -1.86 -20.32
C CYS A 52 3.82 -3.36 -20.21
N ILE A 53 2.94 -4.14 -20.81
CA ILE A 53 3.01 -5.60 -20.84
C ILE A 53 4.26 -6.11 -21.60
N CYS A 54 4.85 -5.29 -22.49
CA CYS A 54 6.06 -5.66 -23.23
C CYS A 54 7.29 -5.91 -22.34
N LYS A 55 7.20 -5.59 -21.04
CA LYS A 55 8.23 -5.90 -20.04
C LYS A 55 8.12 -7.31 -19.47
N ALA A 56 6.97 -7.98 -19.63
CA ALA A 56 6.78 -9.34 -19.17
C ALA A 56 7.45 -10.33 -20.14
N GLU A 57 8.07 -11.38 -19.61
CA GLU A 57 8.76 -12.37 -20.42
C GLU A 57 7.79 -13.11 -21.36
N GLY A 58 8.23 -13.39 -22.58
CA GLY A 58 7.41 -14.03 -23.62
C GLY A 58 6.40 -13.11 -24.30
N GLN A 59 6.25 -11.85 -23.85
CA GLN A 59 5.43 -10.85 -24.53
C GLN A 59 6.21 -10.17 -25.67
N PRO A 60 5.51 -9.68 -26.70
CA PRO A 60 6.17 -9.03 -27.82
C PRO A 60 6.72 -7.65 -27.39
N PRO A 61 7.94 -7.27 -27.82
CA PRO A 61 8.64 -6.07 -27.33
C PRO A 61 7.96 -4.79 -27.83
N CYS A 62 8.03 -3.69 -27.10
CA CYS A 62 7.40 -2.46 -27.56
C CYS A 62 7.91 -2.03 -28.97
N PRO A 63 7.07 -1.55 -29.90
CA PRO A 63 7.48 -1.24 -31.28
C PRO A 63 8.62 -0.22 -31.41
N VAL A 64 8.81 0.61 -30.39
CA VAL A 64 9.93 1.56 -30.29
C VAL A 64 11.29 0.85 -30.15
N LEU A 65 11.30 -0.39 -29.65
CA LEU A 65 12.51 -1.20 -29.44
C LEU A 65 12.77 -2.18 -30.60
N CYS A 66 11.74 -2.52 -31.39
CA CYS A 66 11.85 -3.48 -32.48
C CYS A 66 10.79 -3.24 -33.56
N HIS A 67 11.19 -3.39 -34.82
CA HIS A 67 10.25 -3.32 -35.95
C HIS A 67 9.52 -4.65 -36.12
N TYR A 68 8.20 -4.60 -36.15
CA TYR A 68 7.36 -5.75 -36.46
C TYR A 68 7.29 -6.00 -37.98
N PRO A 69 7.18 -7.27 -38.41
CA PRO A 69 6.92 -7.59 -39.81
C PRO A 69 5.55 -7.03 -40.22
N ARG A 70 5.48 -6.52 -41.46
CA ARG A 70 4.21 -6.16 -42.09
C ARG A 70 3.56 -7.43 -42.64
N SER A 71 2.26 -7.60 -42.38
CA SER A 71 1.42 -8.68 -42.90
C SER A 71 1.24 -8.56 -44.41
#